data_AF-A0A8T4Z998-F1
#
_entry.id   AF-A0A8T4Z998-F1
#
_cell.length_a   1.000
_cell.length_b   1.000
_cell.length_c   1.000
_cell.angle_alpha   90.00
_cell.angle_beta   90.00
_cell.angle_gamma   90.00
#
_symmetry.space_group_name_H-M   'P 1'
#
loop_
_entity.id
_entity.type
_entity.pdbx_description
1 polymer ?
#
loop_
_entity_poly.entity_id
_entity_poly.type
_entity_poly.pdbx_seq_one_letter_code
_entity_poly.pdbx_strand_id
1 'polypeptide(L)'
;MKLGISSLYLLGKDFKVLRNLIVSSNIRIWEIVDEDTHRLNRVRVRSLRRLKNDLDICFTVHAPFEDINIATLNEGNRRSALARMSESLKLASELEAEVWVIHPGMNSGLSWVYPNTQWQLTLDSLKIFSEKGEDSGLIVAVENMPSRAFILSSKDDFANLFFKREIGNIKMALDIGHANIMGGLNWFLKFLEDRIIEVHLHDNHGSFDEHNAIGHGTVNWARLIQTLVNKKFQGFMIIESIKGVVESYRRMAGMLRGYR
;
A
#
# COMPACT_ATOMS: atom_id res chain seq x y z
N MET A 1 -15.50 6.56 3.17
CA MET A 1 -14.71 5.31 3.15
C MET A 1 -14.99 4.52 1.89
N LYS A 2 -13.93 4.09 1.19
CA LYS A 2 -13.98 3.43 -0.11
C LYS A 2 -13.43 1.98 0.01
N LEU A 3 -14.30 0.98 0.11
CA LEU A 3 -13.90 -0.42 0.36
C LEU A 3 -13.61 -1.19 -0.96
N GLY A 4 -12.42 -1.77 -1.05
CA GLY A 4 -11.93 -2.57 -2.17
C GLY A 4 -11.17 -3.82 -1.74
N ILE A 5 -10.56 -4.52 -2.71
CA ILE A 5 -9.71 -5.69 -2.48
C ILE A 5 -8.41 -5.58 -3.26
N SER A 6 -7.33 -6.14 -2.72
CA SER A 6 -6.05 -6.25 -3.42
C SER A 6 -6.01 -7.49 -4.30
N SER A 7 -5.26 -7.40 -5.41
CA SER A 7 -4.95 -8.55 -6.26
C SER A 7 -3.82 -9.43 -5.70
N LEU A 8 -3.29 -9.12 -4.51
CA LEU A 8 -2.21 -9.86 -3.85
C LEU A 8 -2.48 -11.38 -3.77
N TYR A 9 -3.69 -11.79 -3.36
CA TYR A 9 -4.07 -13.21 -3.24
C TYR A 9 -4.11 -13.97 -4.59
N LEU A 10 -3.95 -13.26 -5.70
CA LEU A 10 -3.97 -13.79 -7.06
C LEU A 10 -2.58 -13.80 -7.71
N LEU A 11 -1.51 -13.36 -7.02
CA LEU A 11 -0.15 -13.55 -7.52
C LEU A 11 0.12 -15.04 -7.83
N GLY A 12 0.93 -15.31 -8.86
CA GLY A 12 1.12 -16.64 -9.43
C GLY A 12 -0.08 -17.16 -10.27
N LYS A 13 -1.21 -16.46 -10.33
CA LYS A 13 -2.31 -16.77 -11.27
C LYS A 13 -2.20 -15.92 -12.52
N ASP A 14 -2.68 -16.45 -13.65
CA ASP A 14 -2.67 -15.72 -14.91
C ASP A 14 -3.49 -14.42 -14.80
N PHE A 15 -3.02 -13.33 -15.40
CA PHE A 15 -3.70 -12.04 -15.44
C PHE A 15 -5.16 -12.12 -15.94
N LYS A 16 -5.50 -13.09 -16.79
CA LYS A 16 -6.89 -13.36 -17.22
C LYS A 16 -7.79 -13.73 -16.05
N VAL A 17 -7.27 -14.43 -15.03
CA VAL A 17 -8.02 -14.78 -13.82
C VAL A 17 -8.41 -13.52 -13.06
N LEU A 18 -7.45 -12.62 -12.81
CA LEU A 18 -7.73 -11.30 -12.23
C LEU A 18 -8.78 -10.55 -13.03
N ARG A 19 -8.63 -10.49 -14.35
CA ARG A 19 -9.57 -9.81 -15.24
C ARG A 19 -10.99 -10.39 -15.14
N ASN A 20 -11.11 -11.72 -15.17
CA ASN A 20 -12.41 -12.40 -15.08
C ASN A 20 -13.06 -12.18 -13.71
N LEU A 21 -12.28 -12.12 -12.63
CA LEU A 21 -12.77 -11.80 -11.30
C LEU A 21 -13.27 -10.37 -11.21
N ILE A 22 -12.55 -9.39 -11.76
CA ILE A 22 -13.02 -8.01 -11.85
C ILE A 22 -14.38 -7.95 -12.55
N VAL A 23 -14.51 -8.60 -13.72
CA VAL A 23 -15.74 -8.61 -14.52
C VAL A 23 -16.91 -9.31 -13.83
N SER A 24 -16.66 -10.41 -13.12
CA SER A 24 -17.70 -11.22 -12.48
C SER A 24 -18.05 -10.78 -11.05
N SER A 25 -17.28 -9.86 -10.47
CA SER A 25 -17.51 -9.34 -9.12
C SER A 25 -18.37 -8.08 -9.12
N ASN A 26 -19.02 -7.80 -7.99
CA ASN A 26 -19.64 -6.50 -7.72
C ASN A 26 -18.69 -5.50 -7.02
N ILE A 27 -17.38 -5.80 -6.98
CA ILE A 27 -16.39 -4.98 -6.28
C ILE A 27 -15.96 -3.86 -7.21
N ARG A 28 -16.14 -2.62 -6.75
CA ARG A 28 -15.87 -1.40 -7.53
C ARG A 28 -14.47 -0.84 -7.34
N ILE A 29 -13.70 -1.37 -6.39
CA ILE A 29 -12.39 -0.84 -6.04
C ILE A 29 -11.42 -1.99 -5.96
N TRP A 30 -10.35 -1.89 -6.74
CA TRP A 30 -9.33 -2.91 -6.85
C TRP A 30 -7.96 -2.28 -6.68
N GLU A 31 -7.17 -2.82 -5.78
CA GLU A 31 -5.74 -2.55 -5.80
C GLU A 31 -5.06 -3.58 -6.72
N ILE A 32 -4.28 -3.09 -7.67
CA ILE A 32 -3.50 -3.93 -8.58
C ILE A 32 -2.07 -4.00 -8.07
N VAL A 33 -1.64 -5.17 -7.62
CA VAL A 33 -0.24 -5.45 -7.31
C VAL A 33 0.57 -5.58 -8.60
N ASP A 34 1.46 -4.62 -8.85
CA ASP A 34 2.37 -4.59 -10.01
C ASP A 34 3.56 -5.55 -9.81
N GLU A 35 3.27 -6.84 -9.67
CA GLU A 35 4.29 -7.87 -9.46
C GLU A 35 3.98 -9.15 -10.24
N ASP A 36 5.03 -9.94 -10.50
CA ASP A 36 4.92 -11.30 -11.05
C ASP A 36 3.96 -11.42 -12.27
N THR A 37 2.96 -12.31 -12.21
CA THR A 37 2.00 -12.57 -13.28
C THR A 37 1.08 -11.37 -13.54
N HIS A 38 1.02 -10.40 -12.64
CA HIS A 38 0.21 -9.19 -12.70
C HIS A 38 0.99 -7.93 -13.06
N ARG A 39 2.33 -8.03 -13.16
CA ARG A 39 3.23 -6.94 -13.57
C ARG A 39 2.62 -6.08 -14.67
N LEU A 40 2.49 -4.79 -14.42
CA LEU A 40 1.95 -3.84 -15.37
C LEU A 40 2.85 -3.73 -16.59
N ASN A 41 2.20 -3.60 -17.73
CA ASN A 41 2.77 -3.19 -18.98
C ASN A 41 1.68 -2.48 -19.78
N ARG A 42 2.04 -1.85 -20.90
CA ARG A 42 1.07 -1.07 -21.71
C ARG A 42 -0.14 -1.88 -22.18
N VAL A 43 0.01 -3.18 -22.44
CA VAL A 43 -1.12 -4.04 -22.88
C VAL A 43 -2.08 -4.27 -21.71
N ARG A 44 -1.56 -4.62 -20.53
CA ARG A 44 -2.34 -4.85 -19.31
C ARG A 44 -3.01 -3.56 -18.83
N VAL A 45 -2.30 -2.43 -18.82
CA VAL A 45 -2.86 -1.11 -18.48
C VAL A 45 -4.03 -0.75 -19.39
N ARG A 46 -3.88 -0.88 -20.72
CA ARG A 46 -5.02 -0.64 -21.64
C ARG A 46 -6.20 -1.56 -21.38
N SER A 47 -5.94 -2.82 -21.04
CA SER A 47 -7.00 -3.78 -20.68
C SER A 47 -7.73 -3.37 -19.40
N LEU A 48 -7.01 -3.00 -18.35
CA LEU A 48 -7.59 -2.56 -17.08
C LEU A 48 -8.32 -1.22 -17.24
N ARG A 49 -7.79 -0.28 -18.01
CA ARG A 49 -8.44 1.01 -18.30
C ARG A 49 -9.77 0.85 -19.06
N ARG A 50 -9.88 -0.15 -19.94
CA ARG A 50 -11.18 -0.51 -20.54
C ARG A 50 -12.16 -1.00 -19.48
N LEU A 51 -11.73 -1.91 -18.60
CA LEU A 51 -12.58 -2.36 -17.48
C LEU A 51 -12.98 -1.21 -16.54
N LYS A 52 -12.07 -0.28 -16.27
CA LYS A 52 -12.32 0.96 -15.51
C LYS A 52 -13.57 1.66 -16.05
N ASN A 53 -13.57 1.91 -17.35
CA ASN A 53 -14.63 2.65 -18.03
C ASN A 53 -15.92 1.83 -18.19
N ASP A 54 -15.80 0.56 -18.59
CA ASP A 54 -16.94 -0.30 -18.87
C ASP A 54 -17.73 -0.67 -17.60
N LEU A 55 -17.04 -0.77 -16.46
CA LEU A 55 -17.62 -1.25 -15.20
C LEU A 55 -17.71 -0.17 -14.12
N ASP A 56 -17.30 1.06 -14.41
CA ASP A 56 -17.22 2.18 -13.47
C ASP A 56 -16.51 1.78 -12.16
N ILE A 57 -15.26 1.33 -12.29
CA ILE A 57 -14.43 0.88 -11.16
C ILE A 57 -13.24 1.83 -10.95
N CYS A 58 -12.73 1.85 -9.72
CA CYS A 58 -11.52 2.59 -9.35
C CYS A 58 -10.36 1.61 -9.13
N PHE A 59 -9.15 2.06 -9.45
CA PHE A 59 -7.92 1.33 -9.19
C PHE A 59 -7.01 2.10 -8.23
N THR A 60 -6.41 1.39 -7.29
CA THR A 60 -5.13 1.75 -6.67
C THR A 60 -4.07 0.77 -7.17
N VAL A 61 -2.80 1.10 -7.03
CA VAL A 61 -1.70 0.23 -7.47
C VAL A 61 -0.70 0.07 -6.35
N HIS A 62 -0.46 -1.17 -5.97
CA HIS A 62 0.67 -1.51 -5.11
C HIS A 62 1.92 -1.64 -5.99
N ALA A 63 2.94 -0.86 -5.65
CA ALA A 63 4.20 -0.85 -6.38
C ALA A 63 4.95 -2.19 -6.26
N PRO A 64 5.89 -2.47 -7.17
CA PRO A 64 6.77 -3.63 -7.09
C PRO A 64 7.56 -3.61 -5.77
N PHE A 65 7.73 -4.77 -5.15
CA PHE A 65 8.40 -4.86 -3.85
C PHE A 65 9.35 -6.05 -3.72
N GLU A 66 9.12 -7.13 -4.48
CA GLU A 66 9.96 -8.32 -4.40
C GLU A 66 11.37 -8.01 -4.94
N ASP A 67 12.41 -8.31 -4.16
CA ASP A 67 13.82 -8.00 -4.46
C ASP A 67 14.11 -6.52 -4.80
N ILE A 68 13.29 -5.59 -4.31
CA ILE A 68 13.46 -4.15 -4.53
C ILE A 68 13.81 -3.43 -3.22
N ASN A 69 14.96 -2.75 -3.22
CA ASN A 69 15.35 -1.85 -2.14
C ASN A 69 15.80 -0.49 -2.69
N ILE A 70 14.93 0.52 -2.55
CA ILE A 70 15.21 1.90 -2.98
C ILE A 70 16.33 2.57 -2.17
N ALA A 71 16.73 2.00 -1.04
CA ALA A 71 17.81 2.47 -0.18
C ALA A 71 19.01 1.52 -0.13
N THR A 72 19.17 0.62 -1.10
CA THR A 72 20.36 -0.23 -1.16
C THR A 72 21.62 0.61 -1.36
N LEU A 73 22.70 0.27 -0.65
CA LEU A 73 23.99 0.96 -0.76
C LEU A 73 24.68 0.69 -2.10
N ASN A 74 24.33 -0.41 -2.77
CA ASN A 74 24.81 -0.70 -4.12
C ASN A 74 24.12 0.24 -5.11
N GLU A 75 24.86 1.23 -5.61
CA GLU A 75 24.31 2.25 -6.50
C GLU A 75 23.73 1.66 -7.81
N GLY A 76 24.35 0.61 -8.37
CA GLY A 76 23.85 -0.07 -9.56
C GLY A 76 22.47 -0.66 -9.33
N ASN A 77 22.31 -1.41 -8.24
CA ASN A 77 21.01 -2.01 -7.87
C ASN A 77 19.99 -0.92 -7.51
N ARG A 78 20.42 0.14 -6.83
CA ARG A 78 19.54 1.27 -6.49
C ARG A 78 19.00 1.95 -7.75
N ARG A 79 19.84 2.21 -8.76
CA ARG A 79 19.40 2.78 -10.04
C ARG A 79 18.40 1.88 -10.75
N SER A 80 18.63 0.56 -10.77
CA SER A 80 17.69 -0.41 -11.34
C SER A 80 16.35 -0.44 -10.61
N ALA A 81 16.37 -0.43 -9.27
CA ALA A 81 15.17 -0.34 -8.44
C ALA A 81 14.38 0.95 -8.75
N LEU A 82 15.04 2.11 -8.73
CA LEU A 82 14.39 3.39 -9.03
C LEU A 82 13.81 3.44 -10.45
N ALA A 83 14.48 2.83 -11.44
CA ALA A 83 13.97 2.72 -12.79
C ALA A 83 12.70 1.85 -12.86
N ARG A 84 12.70 0.67 -12.22
CA ARG A 84 11.54 -0.23 -12.16
C ARG A 84 10.34 0.42 -11.47
N MET A 85 10.58 1.10 -10.34
CA MET A 85 9.55 1.83 -9.60
C MET A 85 8.99 3.01 -10.41
N SER A 86 9.86 3.74 -11.12
CA SER A 86 9.43 4.84 -11.99
C SER A 86 8.57 4.36 -13.16
N GLU A 87 8.89 3.20 -13.74
CA GLU A 87 8.05 2.56 -14.76
C GLU A 87 6.67 2.18 -14.19
N SER A 88 6.64 1.61 -12.99
CA SER A 88 5.39 1.27 -12.30
C SER A 88 4.50 2.50 -12.07
N LEU A 89 5.07 3.56 -11.48
CA LEU A 89 4.36 4.82 -11.21
C LEU A 89 3.78 5.42 -12.51
N LYS A 90 4.57 5.42 -13.58
CA LYS A 90 4.10 5.86 -14.90
C LYS A 90 2.93 5.02 -15.40
N LEU A 91 3.01 3.70 -15.30
CA LEU A 91 1.95 2.80 -15.75
C LEU A 91 0.69 2.91 -14.87
N ALA A 92 0.84 3.16 -13.57
CA ALA A 92 -0.25 3.47 -12.65
C ALA A 92 -0.94 4.79 -13.01
N SER A 93 -0.17 5.82 -13.38
CA SER A 93 -0.72 7.07 -13.91
C SER A 93 -1.45 6.85 -15.25
N GLU A 94 -0.89 6.09 -16.18
CA GLU A 94 -1.54 5.73 -17.45
C GLU A 94 -2.84 4.90 -17.23
N LEU A 95 -2.91 4.13 -16.15
CA LEU A 95 -4.10 3.42 -15.70
C LEU A 95 -5.16 4.35 -15.07
N GLU A 96 -4.80 5.60 -14.77
CA GLU A 96 -5.59 6.53 -13.98
C GLU A 96 -5.91 5.93 -12.61
N ALA A 97 -4.91 5.32 -11.98
CA ALA A 97 -5.00 4.89 -10.60
C ALA A 97 -5.13 6.10 -9.68
N GLU A 98 -5.80 5.92 -8.54
CA GLU A 98 -6.03 6.98 -7.56
C GLU A 98 -4.83 7.14 -6.62
N VAL A 99 -4.18 6.02 -6.29
CA VAL A 99 -3.06 5.93 -5.36
C VAL A 99 -2.04 4.92 -5.89
N TRP A 100 -0.76 5.22 -5.70
CA TRP A 100 0.36 4.31 -5.89
C TRP A 100 1.07 4.11 -4.55
N VAL A 101 0.95 2.90 -4.00
CA VAL A 101 1.48 2.51 -2.69
C VAL A 101 2.89 1.96 -2.85
N ILE A 102 3.84 2.44 -2.06
CA ILE A 102 5.26 2.08 -2.13
C ILE A 102 5.80 1.65 -0.77
N HIS A 103 6.58 0.57 -0.74
CA HIS A 103 7.40 0.20 0.40
C HIS A 103 8.61 1.15 0.57
N PRO A 104 9.02 1.49 1.82
CA PRO A 104 10.23 2.24 2.08
C PRO A 104 11.49 1.43 1.76
N GLY A 105 12.66 2.08 1.88
CA GLY A 105 13.93 1.39 1.82
C GLY A 105 14.14 0.41 2.98
N MET A 106 15.11 -0.49 2.80
CA MET A 106 15.52 -1.49 3.80
C MET A 106 16.96 -1.27 4.24
N ASN A 107 17.24 -1.65 5.50
CA ASN A 107 18.58 -1.81 6.04
C ASN A 107 19.37 -2.90 5.28
N SER A 108 20.69 -2.87 5.38
CA SER A 108 21.60 -3.80 4.71
C SER A 108 22.69 -4.31 5.67
N GLY A 109 23.49 -5.28 5.25
CA GLY A 109 24.59 -5.81 6.07
C GLY A 109 25.66 -4.78 6.48
N LEU A 110 25.67 -3.60 5.85
CA LEU A 110 26.61 -2.52 6.15
C LEU A 110 25.96 -1.30 6.85
N SER A 111 24.69 -1.39 7.29
CA SER A 111 24.02 -0.28 7.99
C SER A 111 24.77 0.19 9.24
N TRP A 112 25.48 -0.73 9.92
CA TRP A 112 26.28 -0.41 11.11
C TRP A 112 27.52 0.43 10.79
N VAL A 113 28.06 0.33 9.57
CA VAL A 113 29.19 1.15 9.08
C VAL A 113 28.69 2.53 8.65
N TYR A 114 27.50 2.58 8.05
CA TYR A 114 26.91 3.77 7.45
C TYR A 114 25.56 4.12 8.13
N PRO A 115 25.59 4.55 9.40
CA PRO A 115 24.37 4.87 10.12
C PRO A 115 23.63 6.00 9.41
N ASN A 116 22.30 5.89 9.36
CA ASN A 116 21.39 6.85 8.71
C ASN A 116 21.54 7.02 7.18
N THR A 117 22.52 6.40 6.51
CA THR A 117 22.65 6.53 5.06
C THR A 117 21.43 5.99 4.32
N GLN A 118 20.88 4.86 4.77
CA GLN A 118 19.71 4.26 4.12
C GLN A 118 18.41 4.99 4.46
N TRP A 119 18.38 5.70 5.60
CA TRP A 119 17.34 6.69 5.88
C TRP A 119 17.37 7.80 4.82
N GLN A 120 18.53 8.44 4.63
CA GLN A 120 18.67 9.52 3.64
C GLN A 120 18.35 9.04 2.21
N LEU A 121 18.84 7.87 1.82
CA LEU A 121 18.54 7.29 0.50
C LEU A 121 17.05 6.98 0.33
N THR A 122 16.36 6.58 1.40
CA THR A 122 14.90 6.41 1.38
C THR A 122 14.24 7.76 1.13
N LEU A 123 14.63 8.81 1.85
CA LEU A 123 14.08 10.16 1.65
C LEU A 123 14.30 10.68 0.23
N ASP A 124 15.53 10.56 -0.28
CA ASP A 124 15.90 11.01 -1.63
C ASP A 124 15.06 10.27 -2.69
N SER A 125 14.90 8.95 -2.53
CA SER A 125 14.10 8.12 -3.43
C SER A 125 12.61 8.47 -3.38
N LEU A 126 12.07 8.61 -2.17
CA LEU A 126 10.69 9.02 -1.96
C LEU A 126 10.43 10.39 -2.57
N LYS A 127 11.35 11.36 -2.41
CA LYS A 127 11.24 12.69 -3.03
C LYS A 127 11.12 12.60 -4.55
N ILE A 128 11.93 11.77 -5.21
CA ILE A 128 11.83 11.53 -6.66
C ILE A 128 10.43 11.04 -7.04
N PHE A 129 9.86 10.10 -6.28
CA PHE A 129 8.53 9.58 -6.58
C PHE A 129 7.42 10.58 -6.25
N SER A 130 7.58 11.38 -5.20
CA SER A 130 6.65 12.48 -4.86
C SER A 130 6.53 13.45 -6.03
N GLU A 131 7.65 13.92 -6.57
CA GLU A 131 7.70 14.86 -7.69
C GLU A 131 7.03 14.26 -8.93
N LYS A 132 7.32 12.99 -9.26
CA LYS A 132 6.68 12.29 -10.39
C LYS A 132 5.18 12.06 -10.19
N GLY A 133 4.76 11.78 -8.96
CA GLY A 133 3.35 11.65 -8.61
C GLY A 133 2.61 12.97 -8.80
N GLU A 134 3.18 14.07 -8.30
CA GLU A 134 2.64 15.42 -8.45
C GLU A 134 2.52 15.84 -9.92
N ASP A 135 3.57 15.63 -10.72
CA ASP A 135 3.58 15.93 -12.17
C ASP A 135 2.48 15.18 -12.95
N SER A 136 2.07 14.00 -12.46
CA SER A 136 1.12 13.12 -13.12
C SER A 136 -0.28 13.11 -12.46
N GLY A 137 -0.47 13.87 -11.38
CA GLY A 137 -1.71 13.89 -10.59
C GLY A 137 -1.98 12.61 -9.80
N LEU A 138 -0.99 11.72 -9.67
CA LEU A 138 -1.09 10.44 -8.96
C LEU A 138 -0.63 10.60 -7.51
N ILE A 139 -1.47 10.18 -6.56
CA ILE A 139 -1.11 10.21 -5.14
C ILE A 139 -0.10 9.11 -4.86
N VAL A 140 1.07 9.48 -4.32
CA VAL A 140 2.07 8.51 -3.82
C VAL A 140 1.89 8.34 -2.33
N ALA A 141 1.76 7.09 -1.88
CA ALA A 141 1.57 6.74 -0.48
C ALA A 141 2.66 5.77 -0.02
N VAL A 142 3.38 6.09 1.06
CA VAL A 142 4.39 5.19 1.64
C VAL A 142 3.78 4.37 2.77
N GLU A 143 4.11 3.08 2.79
CA GLU A 143 3.53 2.11 3.73
C GLU A 143 4.37 1.91 5.00
N ASN A 144 3.72 1.68 6.14
CA ASN A 144 4.41 1.28 7.36
C ASN A 144 4.72 -0.22 7.34
N MET A 145 5.96 -0.60 7.61
CA MET A 145 6.41 -1.99 7.41
C MET A 145 6.41 -2.84 8.69
N PRO A 146 6.29 -4.18 8.59
CA PRO A 146 6.11 -5.09 9.74
C PRO A 146 7.42 -5.45 10.46
N SER A 147 8.55 -4.82 10.13
CA SER A 147 9.85 -5.20 10.67
C SER A 147 10.87 -4.06 10.66
N ARG A 148 11.76 -4.05 11.65
CA ARG A 148 12.92 -3.12 11.75
C ARG A 148 13.97 -3.32 10.65
N ALA A 149 13.83 -4.35 9.82
CA ALA A 149 14.59 -4.45 8.57
C ALA A 149 14.28 -3.28 7.62
N PHE A 150 13.10 -2.67 7.72
CA PHE A 150 12.68 -1.52 6.93
C PHE A 150 12.91 -0.20 7.65
N ILE A 151 13.15 0.86 6.87
CA ILE A 151 13.43 2.22 7.35
C ILE A 151 12.19 2.88 7.98
N LEU A 152 11.00 2.73 7.40
CA LEU A 152 9.75 3.27 7.95
C LEU A 152 8.94 2.14 8.61
N SER A 153 9.38 1.70 9.78
CA SER A 153 8.76 0.57 10.51
C SER A 153 8.19 0.97 11.88
N SER A 154 8.40 2.21 12.32
CA SER A 154 7.90 2.70 13.61
C SER A 154 7.18 4.05 13.50
N LYS A 155 6.35 4.36 14.50
CA LYS A 155 5.69 5.67 14.62
C LYS A 155 6.68 6.84 14.65
N ASP A 156 7.87 6.65 15.22
CA ASP A 156 8.88 7.70 15.37
C ASP A 156 9.54 8.00 14.01
N ASP A 157 9.72 6.98 13.17
CA ASP A 157 10.18 7.12 11.79
C ASP A 157 9.19 7.97 10.98
N PHE A 158 7.90 7.66 11.07
CA PHE A 158 6.85 8.42 10.37
C PHE A 158 6.67 9.84 10.93
N ALA A 159 6.86 10.04 12.23
CA ALA A 159 6.89 11.38 12.82
C ALA A 159 8.05 12.20 12.23
N ASN A 160 9.24 11.59 12.16
CA ASN A 160 10.43 12.20 11.57
C ASN A 160 10.19 12.55 10.09
N LEU A 161 9.60 11.63 9.34
CA LEU A 161 9.27 11.81 7.93
C LEU A 161 8.30 12.99 7.68
N PHE A 162 7.12 12.96 8.31
CA PHE A 162 6.04 13.90 7.99
C PHE A 162 6.15 15.24 8.71
N PHE A 163 6.77 15.30 9.89
CA PHE A 163 6.87 16.57 10.64
C PHE A 163 8.06 17.41 10.17
N LYS A 164 9.13 16.80 9.65
CA LYS A 164 10.22 17.56 9.03
C LYS A 164 9.90 18.08 7.63
N ARG A 165 8.88 17.52 6.97
CA ARG A 165 8.41 17.94 5.63
C ARG A 165 9.52 17.93 4.56
N GLU A 166 10.45 16.97 4.66
CA GLU A 166 11.60 16.85 3.76
C GLU A 166 11.25 16.12 2.44
N ILE A 167 10.14 15.39 2.45
CA ILE A 167 9.55 14.73 1.29
C ILE A 167 8.27 15.48 0.90
N GLY A 168 7.98 15.59 -0.40
CA GLY A 168 6.90 16.43 -0.95
C GLY A 168 5.48 16.05 -0.51
N ASN A 169 4.51 15.99 -1.42
CA ASN A 169 3.12 15.70 -1.08
C ASN A 169 2.81 14.20 -0.85
N ILE A 170 3.80 13.41 -0.44
CA ILE A 170 3.60 11.99 -0.10
C ILE A 170 2.55 11.84 1.00
N LYS A 171 1.75 10.79 0.85
CA LYS A 171 0.72 10.33 1.78
C LYS A 171 1.17 9.04 2.46
N MET A 172 0.32 8.53 3.34
CA MET A 172 0.54 7.27 4.04
C MET A 172 -0.46 6.22 3.55
N ALA A 173 0.05 5.04 3.25
CA ALA A 173 -0.74 3.81 3.26
C ALA A 173 -0.55 3.19 4.65
N LEU A 174 -1.63 3.11 5.43
CA LEU A 174 -1.57 2.53 6.77
C LEU A 174 -1.95 1.06 6.70
N ASP A 175 -0.97 0.18 6.83
CA ASP A 175 -1.23 -1.24 6.97
C ASP A 175 -1.53 -1.59 8.44
N ILE A 176 -2.72 -2.14 8.64
CA ILE A 176 -3.24 -2.50 9.96
C ILE A 176 -2.56 -3.74 10.53
N GLY A 177 -2.24 -4.73 9.71
CA GLY A 177 -1.54 -5.93 10.15
C GLY A 177 -0.11 -5.61 10.56
N HIS A 178 0.61 -4.80 9.78
CA HIS A 178 1.93 -4.29 10.14
C HIS A 178 1.89 -3.50 11.44
N ALA A 179 0.88 -2.63 11.62
CA ALA A 179 0.70 -1.88 12.87
C ALA A 179 0.28 -2.77 14.06
N ASN A 180 -0.28 -3.96 13.83
CA ASN A 180 -0.56 -4.94 14.88
C ASN A 180 0.73 -5.62 15.37
N ILE A 181 1.74 -5.76 14.51
CA ILE A 181 3.06 -6.31 14.82
C ILE A 181 3.96 -5.24 15.46
N MET A 182 4.09 -4.09 14.79
CA MET A 182 5.02 -3.02 15.19
C MET A 182 4.43 -2.03 16.20
N GLY A 183 3.12 -2.10 16.44
CA GLY A 183 2.39 -1.12 17.23
C GLY A 183 2.20 0.20 16.48
N GLY A 184 1.80 1.24 17.21
CA GLY A 184 1.67 2.59 16.66
C GLY A 184 0.31 2.91 16.03
N LEU A 185 -0.60 1.94 15.83
CA LEU A 185 -1.91 2.16 15.20
C LEU A 185 -2.68 3.38 15.76
N ASN A 186 -2.87 3.44 17.09
CA ASN A 186 -3.56 4.58 17.72
C ASN A 186 -2.82 5.90 17.51
N TRP A 187 -1.49 5.87 17.42
CA TRP A 187 -0.67 7.05 17.18
C TRP A 187 -0.82 7.53 15.73
N PHE A 188 -0.73 6.62 14.75
CA PHE A 188 -0.95 6.93 13.33
C PHE A 188 -2.32 7.54 13.10
N LEU A 189 -3.37 6.88 13.60
CA LEU A 189 -4.74 7.37 13.49
C LEU A 189 -4.93 8.71 14.19
N LYS A 190 -4.22 9.00 15.29
CA LYS A 190 -4.34 10.27 16.02
C LYS A 190 -3.61 11.42 15.34
N PHE A 191 -2.38 11.20 14.88
CA PHE A 191 -1.47 12.28 14.49
C PHE A 191 -1.24 12.39 12.99
N LEU A 192 -1.55 11.36 12.22
CA LEU A 192 -1.36 11.33 10.77
C LEU A 192 -2.68 11.14 10.01
N GLU A 193 -3.83 11.42 10.61
CA GLU A 193 -5.14 11.20 9.97
C GLU A 193 -5.27 11.89 8.62
N ASP A 194 -4.78 13.13 8.49
CA ASP A 194 -4.81 13.90 7.23
C ASP A 194 -3.80 13.42 6.18
N ARG A 195 -2.90 12.50 6.57
CA ARG A 195 -1.88 11.92 5.68
C ARG A 195 -2.28 10.54 5.19
N ILE A 196 -3.10 9.81 5.93
CA ILE A 196 -3.56 8.47 5.55
C ILE A 196 -4.56 8.62 4.40
N ILE A 197 -4.24 8.02 3.25
CA ILE A 197 -5.13 8.00 2.07
C ILE A 197 -5.64 6.60 1.74
N GLU A 198 -4.92 5.58 2.21
CA GLU A 198 -5.19 4.18 1.98
C GLU A 198 -4.91 3.40 3.25
N VAL A 199 -5.71 2.35 3.50
CA VAL A 199 -5.55 1.46 4.64
C VAL A 199 -5.62 0.03 4.13
N HIS A 200 -4.58 -0.75 4.37
CA HIS A 200 -4.55 -2.18 4.07
C HIS A 200 -5.12 -2.97 5.25
N LEU A 201 -5.98 -3.93 4.93
CA LEU A 201 -6.83 -4.64 5.87
C LEU A 201 -6.59 -6.14 5.76
N HIS A 202 -5.82 -6.66 6.69
CA HIS A 202 -5.67 -8.08 6.96
C HIS A 202 -5.39 -8.30 8.45
N ASP A 203 -5.49 -9.54 8.90
CA ASP A 203 -5.33 -9.91 10.30
C ASP A 203 -4.05 -10.70 10.53
N ASN A 204 -3.57 -10.71 11.76
CA ASN A 204 -2.48 -11.57 12.22
C ASN A 204 -2.50 -11.67 13.74
N HIS A 205 -1.67 -12.54 14.31
CA HIS A 205 -1.56 -12.75 15.76
C HIS A 205 -0.56 -11.80 16.45
N GLY A 206 -0.13 -10.73 15.77
CA GLY A 206 0.76 -9.69 16.30
C GLY A 206 2.25 -10.04 16.32
N SER A 207 2.65 -11.15 15.71
CA SER A 207 4.06 -11.59 15.66
C SER A 207 4.63 -11.68 14.25
N PHE A 208 3.82 -12.12 13.29
CA PHE A 208 4.20 -12.30 11.90
C PHE A 208 3.17 -11.69 10.99
N ASP A 209 3.60 -11.36 9.80
CA ASP A 209 2.76 -10.79 8.77
C ASP A 209 2.02 -11.89 7.99
N GLU A 210 0.95 -12.40 8.60
CA GLU A 210 0.26 -13.61 8.14
C GLU A 210 -0.75 -13.37 7.00
N HIS A 211 -1.18 -12.12 6.79
CA HIS A 211 -2.26 -11.77 5.87
C HIS A 211 -3.53 -12.63 6.05
N ASN A 212 -3.91 -12.91 7.31
CA ASN A 212 -5.10 -13.69 7.62
C ASN A 212 -6.37 -12.91 7.27
N ALA A 213 -7.46 -13.66 7.05
CA ALA A 213 -8.78 -13.06 6.86
C ALA A 213 -9.21 -12.27 8.11
N ILE A 214 -10.01 -11.22 7.91
CA ILE A 214 -10.47 -10.33 8.99
C ILE A 214 -11.18 -11.13 10.08
N GLY A 215 -10.70 -11.04 11.32
CA GLY A 215 -11.18 -11.76 12.49
C GLY A 215 -10.62 -13.18 12.64
N HIS A 216 -9.53 -13.49 11.94
CA HIS A 216 -8.70 -14.68 12.13
C HIS A 216 -7.32 -14.31 12.70
N GLY A 217 -7.29 -13.33 13.59
CA GLY A 217 -6.11 -12.89 14.33
C GLY A 217 -6.50 -12.04 15.53
N THR A 218 -5.65 -11.12 15.93
CA THR A 218 -5.79 -10.33 17.16
C THR A 218 -6.10 -8.86 16.90
N VAL A 219 -6.25 -8.43 15.65
CA VAL A 219 -6.62 -7.04 15.33
C VAL A 219 -7.99 -6.70 15.92
N ASN A 220 -8.07 -5.62 16.69
CA ASN A 220 -9.35 -5.12 17.22
C ASN A 220 -10.12 -4.32 16.16
N TRP A 221 -10.79 -5.05 15.25
CA TRP A 221 -11.53 -4.48 14.13
C TRP A 221 -12.66 -3.53 14.56
N ALA A 222 -13.39 -3.85 15.63
CA ALA A 222 -14.47 -3.00 16.12
C ALA A 222 -13.94 -1.61 16.54
N ARG A 223 -12.82 -1.58 17.27
CA ARG A 223 -12.17 -0.33 17.67
C ARG A 223 -11.60 0.43 16.47
N LEU A 224 -10.99 -0.27 15.52
CA LEU A 224 -10.45 0.35 14.31
C LEU A 224 -11.56 1.07 13.53
N ILE A 225 -12.65 0.36 13.26
CA ILE A 225 -13.77 0.91 12.47
C ILE A 225 -14.44 2.07 13.18
N GLN A 226 -14.68 1.95 14.48
CA GLN A 226 -15.19 3.07 15.27
C GLN A 226 -14.26 4.30 15.16
N THR A 227 -12.95 4.10 15.18
CA THR A 227 -11.97 5.19 15.06
C THR A 227 -11.99 5.82 13.68
N LEU A 228 -12.00 5.03 12.60
CA LEU A 228 -12.07 5.52 11.22
C LEU A 228 -13.37 6.28 10.94
N VAL A 229 -14.50 5.79 11.47
CA VAL A 229 -15.81 6.46 11.39
C VAL A 229 -15.78 7.80 12.12
N ASN A 230 -15.31 7.83 13.37
CA ASN A 230 -15.25 9.05 14.18
C ASN A 230 -14.37 10.12 13.53
N LYS A 231 -13.28 9.69 12.87
CA LYS A 231 -12.38 10.56 12.09
C LYS A 231 -12.90 10.90 10.70
N LYS A 232 -14.09 10.41 10.33
CA LYS A 232 -14.72 10.62 9.02
C LYS A 232 -13.81 10.25 7.85
N PHE A 233 -13.01 9.19 8.00
CA PHE A 233 -12.05 8.75 7.00
C PHE A 233 -12.72 8.56 5.61
N GLN A 234 -12.16 9.16 4.56
CA GLN A 234 -12.70 9.07 3.19
C GLN A 234 -11.79 8.33 2.20
N GLY A 235 -10.64 7.84 2.67
CA GLY A 235 -9.69 7.10 1.84
C GLY A 235 -10.12 5.68 1.49
N PHE A 236 -9.18 4.98 0.86
CA PHE A 236 -9.32 3.59 0.41
C PHE A 236 -9.11 2.63 1.57
N MET A 237 -9.91 1.56 1.58
CA MET A 237 -9.86 0.47 2.54
C MET A 237 -9.72 -0.80 1.72
N ILE A 238 -8.51 -1.34 1.64
CA ILE A 238 -8.19 -2.46 0.74
C ILE A 238 -8.03 -3.73 1.55
N ILE A 239 -8.83 -4.74 1.24
CA ILE A 239 -8.66 -6.08 1.83
C ILE A 239 -7.43 -6.74 1.20
N GLU A 240 -6.46 -7.09 2.03
CA GLU A 240 -5.15 -7.64 1.63
C GLU A 240 -4.88 -9.04 2.17
N SER A 241 -5.90 -9.69 2.76
CA SER A 241 -5.78 -11.09 3.17
C SER A 241 -5.48 -11.99 1.96
N ILE A 242 -4.59 -12.98 2.08
CA ILE A 242 -4.24 -13.90 0.98
C ILE A 242 -5.19 -15.10 0.87
N LYS A 243 -6.04 -15.31 1.89
CA LYS A 243 -7.12 -16.29 1.92
C LYS A 243 -8.37 -15.63 2.49
N GLY A 244 -9.55 -16.13 2.15
CA GLY A 244 -10.81 -15.60 2.68
C GLY A 244 -11.12 -14.16 2.24
N VAL A 245 -10.57 -13.67 1.12
CA VAL A 245 -10.67 -12.27 0.68
C VAL A 245 -12.12 -11.78 0.56
N VAL A 246 -12.99 -12.57 -0.07
CA VAL A 246 -14.41 -12.23 -0.22
C VAL A 246 -15.15 -12.26 1.13
N GLU A 247 -14.74 -13.15 2.04
CA GLU A 247 -15.28 -13.18 3.40
C GLU A 247 -14.88 -11.92 4.16
N SER A 248 -13.59 -11.57 4.17
CA SER A 248 -13.05 -10.34 4.75
C SER A 248 -13.78 -9.11 4.21
N TYR A 249 -13.97 -9.03 2.88
CA TYR A 249 -14.73 -7.95 2.24
C TYR A 249 -16.17 -7.87 2.78
N ARG A 250 -16.90 -8.99 2.82
CA ARG A 250 -18.28 -9.02 3.33
C ARG A 250 -18.38 -8.65 4.80
N ARG A 251 -17.43 -9.15 5.61
CA ARG A 251 -17.35 -8.87 7.06
C ARG A 251 -17.10 -7.38 7.29
N MET A 252 -16.12 -6.81 6.59
CA MET A 252 -15.81 -5.39 6.67
C MET A 252 -16.99 -4.52 6.17
N ALA A 253 -17.61 -4.87 5.04
CA ALA A 253 -18.80 -4.18 4.55
C ALA A 253 -19.96 -4.25 5.56
N GLY A 254 -20.11 -5.37 6.28
CA GLY A 254 -21.07 -5.54 7.36
C GLY A 254 -20.81 -4.61 8.53
N MET A 255 -19.55 -4.55 9.00
CA MET A 255 -19.13 -3.65 10.07
C MET A 255 -19.40 -2.18 9.71
N LEU A 256 -19.05 -1.76 8.50
CA LEU A 256 -19.26 -0.39 8.02
C LEU A 256 -20.74 0.02 7.92
N ARG A 257 -21.64 -0.92 7.62
CA ARG A 257 -23.10 -0.64 7.60
C ARG A 257 -23.67 -0.35 8.99
N GLY A 258 -23.06 -0.86 10.05
CA GLY A 258 -23.49 -0.59 11.43
C GLY A 258 -23.27 0.85 11.89
N TYR A 259 -22.56 1.66 11.11
CA TYR A 259 -22.24 3.06 11.41
C TYR A 259 -22.84 4.04 10.39
N ARG A 260 -23.75 3.57 9.51
CA ARG A 260 -24.49 4.41 8.56
C ARG A 260 -25.80 4.90 9.14
#